data_AF-A0A9D3UIS5-F1
#
_entry.id   AF-A0A9D3UIS5-F1
#
_cell.length_a   1.000
_cell.length_b   1.000
_cell.length_c   1.000
_cell.angle_alpha   90.00
_cell.angle_beta   90.00
_cell.angle_gamma   90.00
#
_symmetry.space_group_name_H-M   'P 1'
#
loop_
_entity.id
_entity.type
_entity.pdbx_description
1 polymer ?
#
loop_
_entity_poly.entity_id
_entity_poly.type
_entity_poly.pdbx_seq_one_letter_code
_entity_poly.pdbx_strand_id
1 'polypeptide(L)'
;MEAFQSWVSEHKLTSIGAVWASAIGASLAYNSRGKSPLKPSLRLIHARMHSQALTLAVLSGAAAYHYYEKSTSNQEKNSLQQISMVIKVHGIPPSTCTARVLLCLCEKGLQYELVQVDVENSAQKKPPYLSLNPFGQIPALKDGGVKIFALIRQMIVNPINGIAPDEKIIEIELQNLAKILDVYEERLSEYKYLGGDFYSMADLHHIPYLVYFMRSSKPSIVTSRPCMNAWWNDISSRAASVKVVELMKL
;
A
#
# COMPACT_ATOMS: atom_id res chain seq x y z
N MET A 1 23.65 34.51 0.19
CA MET A 1 22.50 33.97 0.94
C MET A 1 22.75 32.55 1.45
N GLU A 2 23.47 31.71 0.72
CA GLU A 2 23.73 30.30 1.10
C GLU A 2 24.51 30.11 2.40
N ALA A 3 25.55 30.91 2.66
CA ALA A 3 26.31 30.83 3.91
C ALA A 3 25.47 31.15 5.16
N PHE A 4 24.51 32.07 5.04
CA PHE A 4 23.58 32.41 6.11
C PHE A 4 22.56 31.30 6.34
N GLN A 5 22.01 30.74 5.25
CA GLN A 5 21.08 29.61 5.33
C GLN A 5 21.73 28.37 5.95
N SER A 6 22.97 28.05 5.56
CA SER A 6 23.75 26.94 6.13
C SER A 6 24.00 27.15 7.63
N TRP A 7 24.42 28.35 8.04
CA TRP A 7 24.64 28.66 9.45
C TRP A 7 23.36 28.55 10.30
N VAL A 8 22.22 29.05 9.79
CA VAL A 8 20.91 28.93 10.45
C VAL A 8 20.46 27.48 10.54
N SER A 9 20.76 26.66 9.53
CA SER A 9 20.44 25.22 9.54
C SER A 9 21.24 24.43 10.57
N GLU A 10 22.47 24.86 10.86
CA GLU A 10 23.34 24.23 11.84
C GLU A 10 23.02 24.71 13.28
N HIS A 11 22.65 25.99 13.43
CA HIS A 11 22.41 26.64 14.72
C HIS A 11 20.93 27.00 14.93
N LYS A 12 20.03 26.04 14.68
CA LYS A 12 18.56 26.24 14.68
C LYS A 12 18.04 26.83 15.99
N LEU A 13 18.46 26.29 17.15
CA LEU A 13 18.02 26.74 18.47
C LEU A 13 18.53 28.16 18.81
N THR A 14 19.78 28.46 18.47
CA THR A 14 20.39 29.78 18.70
C THR A 14 19.73 30.85 17.83
N SER A 15 19.38 30.51 16.59
CA SER A 15 18.67 31.39 15.66
C SER A 15 17.26 31.73 16.18
N ILE A 16 16.51 30.73 16.64
CA ILE A 16 15.19 30.93 17.25
C ILE A 16 15.30 31.76 18.54
N GLY A 17 16.28 31.47 19.40
CA GLY A 17 16.52 32.21 20.64
C GLY A 17 16.87 33.68 20.41
N ALA A 18 17.69 33.98 19.39
CA ALA A 18 18.07 35.35 19.03
C ALA A 18 16.89 36.17 18.49
N VAL A 19 16.02 35.55 17.67
CA VAL A 19 14.77 36.18 17.20
C VAL A 19 13.82 36.46 18.37
N TRP A 20 13.73 35.54 19.34
CA TRP A 20 12.91 35.73 20.54
C TRP A 20 13.45 36.85 21.45
N ALA A 21 14.76 36.86 21.72
CA ALA A 21 15.40 37.86 22.56
C ALA A 21 15.33 39.27 21.95
N SER A 22 15.52 39.39 20.63
CA SER A 22 15.39 40.66 19.92
C SER A 22 13.95 41.18 19.91
N ALA A 23 12.95 40.30 19.76
CA ALA A 23 11.54 40.69 19.87
C ALA A 23 11.16 41.19 21.28
N ILE A 24 11.68 40.56 22.34
CA ILE A 24 11.50 41.04 23.72
C ILE A 24 12.19 42.40 23.92
N GLY A 25 13.45 42.53 23.47
CA GLY A 25 14.21 43.77 23.58
C GLY A 25 13.54 44.93 22.85
N ALA A 26 13.04 44.69 21.63
CA ALA A 26 12.29 45.68 20.85
C ALA A 26 10.96 46.05 21.54
N SER A 27 10.24 45.08 22.12
CA SER A 27 8.99 45.32 22.86
C SER A 27 9.21 46.14 24.14
N LEU A 28 10.28 45.85 24.89
CA LEU A 28 10.68 46.62 26.07
C LEU A 28 11.11 48.04 25.69
N ALA A 29 11.87 48.21 24.61
CA ALA A 29 12.30 49.51 24.09
C ALA A 29 11.12 50.33 23.53
N TYR A 30 10.14 49.69 22.89
CA TYR A 30 8.91 50.33 22.43
C TYR A 30 8.06 50.81 23.61
N ASN A 31 7.95 49.99 24.66
CA ASN A 31 7.23 50.35 25.89
C ASN A 31 7.93 51.44 26.73
N SER A 32 9.25 51.62 26.60
CA SER A 32 9.99 52.64 27.35
C SER A 32 9.83 54.06 26.80
N ARG A 33 9.33 54.21 25.55
CA ARG A 33 9.25 55.50 24.85
C ARG A 33 7.88 56.18 24.82
N GLY A 34 6.86 55.70 25.52
CA GLY A 34 5.58 56.43 25.61
C GLY A 34 4.59 55.91 26.65
N LYS A 35 3.92 56.83 27.36
CA LYS A 35 2.74 56.53 28.19
C LYS A 35 1.59 56.13 27.27
N SER A 36 1.45 54.84 26.97
CA SER A 36 0.24 54.33 26.29
C SER A 36 -1.00 54.62 27.15
N PRO A 37 -2.12 55.08 26.59
CA PRO A 37 -3.34 55.39 27.37
C PRO A 37 -4.05 54.14 27.94
N LEU A 38 -3.54 52.94 27.66
CA LEU A 38 -4.17 51.68 28.03
C LEU A 38 -3.76 51.22 29.44
N LYS A 39 -4.73 50.72 30.21
CA LYS A 39 -4.51 50.16 31.55
C LYS A 39 -3.53 48.97 31.50
N PRO A 40 -2.66 48.78 32.51
CA PRO A 40 -1.60 47.76 32.50
C PRO A 40 -2.07 46.33 32.21
N SER A 41 -3.26 45.94 32.70
CA SER A 41 -3.85 44.62 32.44
C SER A 41 -4.15 44.39 30.95
N LEU A 42 -4.62 45.42 30.25
CA LEU A 42 -4.94 45.34 28.81
C LEU A 42 -3.67 45.30 27.94
N ARG A 43 -2.57 45.90 28.40
CA ARG A 43 -1.24 45.78 27.76
C ARG A 43 -0.70 44.36 27.87
N LEU A 44 -0.91 43.71 29.02
CA LEU A 44 -0.50 42.32 29.23
C LEU A 44 -1.24 41.36 28.31
N ILE A 45 -2.54 41.61 28.07
CA ILE A 45 -3.36 40.82 27.15
C ILE A 45 -2.91 41.01 25.70
N HIS A 46 -2.67 42.26 25.25
CA HIS A 46 -2.16 42.51 23.90
C HIS A 46 -0.76 41.91 23.69
N ALA A 47 0.13 42.03 24.67
CA ALA A 47 1.45 41.42 24.60
C ALA A 47 1.37 39.89 24.45
N ARG A 48 0.44 39.24 25.16
CA ARG A 48 0.18 37.80 25.04
C ARG A 48 -0.41 37.43 23.67
N MET A 49 -1.35 38.21 23.15
CA MET A 49 -1.89 37.97 21.80
C MET A 49 -0.82 38.13 20.72
N HIS A 50 0.04 39.14 20.80
CA HIS A 50 1.12 39.34 19.83
C HIS A 50 2.20 38.26 19.91
N SER A 51 2.56 37.79 21.11
CA SER A 51 3.52 36.69 21.24
C SER A 51 2.96 35.37 20.70
N GLN A 52 1.68 35.09 20.93
CA GLN A 52 0.99 33.94 20.36
C GLN A 52 0.92 34.02 18.83
N ALA A 53 0.54 35.17 18.27
CA ALA A 53 0.49 35.39 16.83
C ALA A 53 1.87 35.23 16.16
N LEU A 54 2.93 35.77 16.77
CA LEU A 54 4.29 35.63 16.27
C LEU A 54 4.77 34.18 16.31
N THR A 55 4.42 33.44 17.37
CA THR A 55 4.78 32.03 17.52
C THR A 55 4.10 31.17 16.46
N LEU A 56 2.81 31.41 16.22
CA LEU A 56 2.05 30.76 15.14
C LEU A 56 2.65 31.05 13.76
N ALA A 57 3.00 32.31 13.48
CA ALA A 57 3.61 32.68 12.19
C ALA A 57 4.96 31.97 11.96
N VAL A 58 5.81 31.87 12.98
CA VAL A 58 7.11 31.17 12.88
C VAL A 58 6.91 29.66 12.67
N LEU A 59 5.97 29.03 13.39
CA LEU A 59 5.66 27.61 13.24
C LEU A 59 5.10 27.30 11.84
N SER A 60 4.21 28.15 11.32
CA SER A 60 3.68 28.01 9.96
C SER A 60 4.77 28.17 8.89
N GLY A 61 5.68 29.13 9.05
CA GLY A 61 6.82 29.31 8.15
C GLY A 61 7.78 28.13 8.16
N ALA A 62 8.10 27.59 9.35
CA ALA A 62 8.94 26.41 9.49
C ALA A 62 8.30 25.16 8.86
N ALA A 63 6.99 24.98 9.05
CA ALA A 63 6.25 23.88 8.43
C ALA A 63 6.22 23.98 6.90
N ALA A 64 6.00 25.19 6.35
CA ALA A 64 6.02 25.43 4.91
C ALA A 64 7.41 25.18 4.30
N TYR A 65 8.48 25.62 4.98
CA TYR A 65 9.86 25.37 4.53
C TYR A 65 10.20 23.87 4.56
N HIS A 66 9.84 23.17 5.64
CA HIS A 66 10.07 21.73 5.75
C HIS A 66 9.28 20.93 4.69
N TYR A 67 8.07 21.38 4.34
CA TYR A 67 7.31 20.82 3.23
C TYR A 67 8.01 21.06 1.89
N TYR A 68 8.49 22.28 1.65
CA TYR A 68 9.22 22.63 0.43
C TYR A 68 10.49 21.79 0.29
N GLU A 69 11.36 21.74 1.31
CA GLU A 69 12.59 20.95 1.33
C GLU A 69 12.35 19.44 1.10
N LYS A 70 11.26 18.89 1.68
CA LYS A 70 10.84 17.51 1.43
C LYS A 70 10.39 17.29 -0.03
N SER A 71 9.74 18.29 -0.64
CA SER A 71 9.30 18.21 -2.03
C SER A 71 10.47 18.28 -3.02
N THR A 72 11.46 19.16 -2.80
CA THR A 72 12.66 19.27 -3.63
C THR A 72 13.57 18.04 -3.49
N SER A 73 13.78 17.53 -2.26
CA SER A 73 14.57 16.31 -2.06
C SER A 73 13.91 15.06 -2.64
N ASN A 74 12.57 15.00 -2.68
CA ASN A 74 11.84 13.96 -3.41
C ASN A 74 11.99 14.10 -4.94
N GLN A 75 12.10 15.33 -5.45
CA GLN A 75 12.27 15.60 -6.89
C GLN A 75 13.68 15.21 -7.38
N GLU A 76 14.72 15.51 -6.59
CA GLU A 76 16.12 15.09 -6.88
C GLU A 76 16.34 13.58 -6.69
N LYS A 77 15.69 12.95 -5.70
CA LYS A 77 15.71 11.48 -5.58
C LYS A 77 15.01 10.80 -6.76
N ASN A 78 13.90 11.35 -7.24
CA ASN A 78 13.17 10.79 -8.38
C ASN A 78 13.94 10.93 -9.71
N SER A 79 14.74 11.98 -9.91
CA SER A 79 15.52 12.16 -11.14
C SER A 79 16.78 11.28 -11.21
N LEU A 80 17.42 10.99 -10.07
CA LEU A 80 18.61 10.12 -10.01
C LEU A 80 18.28 8.62 -9.94
N GLN A 81 17.06 8.25 -9.52
CA GLN A 81 16.62 6.86 -9.39
C GLN A 81 15.94 6.30 -10.66
N GLN A 82 15.71 7.15 -11.67
CA GLN A 82 15.08 6.77 -12.94
C GLN A 82 16.03 6.08 -13.95
N ILE A 83 17.30 5.86 -13.57
CA ILE A 83 18.21 4.98 -14.30
C ILE A 83 18.14 3.60 -13.66
N SER A 84 17.37 2.68 -14.25
CA SER A 84 17.42 1.23 -14.03
C SER A 84 17.20 0.73 -12.59
N MET A 85 16.03 0.98 -12.00
CA MET A 85 15.53 0.14 -10.91
C MET A 85 14.43 -0.77 -11.44
N VAL A 86 14.84 -1.90 -12.03
CA VAL A 86 13.93 -3.02 -12.30
C VAL A 86 13.35 -3.49 -10.96
N ILE A 87 12.02 -3.55 -10.85
CA ILE A 87 11.35 -3.92 -9.60
C ILE A 87 11.64 -5.39 -9.30
N LYS A 88 12.33 -5.68 -8.19
CA LYS A 88 12.60 -7.06 -7.77
C LYS A 88 11.42 -7.62 -6.96
N VAL A 89 10.85 -8.71 -7.43
CA VAL A 89 9.76 -9.43 -6.77
C VAL A 89 10.31 -10.74 -6.22
N HIS A 90 10.36 -10.87 -4.90
CA HIS A 90 10.85 -12.08 -4.25
C HIS A 90 9.70 -13.06 -3.97
N GLY A 91 9.66 -14.17 -4.70
CA GLY A 91 8.64 -15.20 -4.50
C GLY A 91 8.73 -16.34 -5.50
N ILE A 92 7.70 -17.18 -5.51
CA ILE A 92 7.60 -18.30 -6.44
C ILE A 92 6.42 -18.08 -7.39
N PRO A 93 6.57 -18.40 -8.68
CA PRO A 93 5.48 -18.27 -9.66
C PRO A 93 4.16 -18.93 -9.25
N PRO A 94 4.13 -20.13 -8.61
CA PRO A 94 2.88 -20.75 -8.21
C PRO A 94 2.18 -20.09 -7.01
N SER A 95 2.83 -19.17 -6.29
CA SER A 95 2.18 -18.51 -5.14
C SER A 95 1.10 -17.53 -5.60
N THR A 96 -0.12 -17.69 -5.08
CA THR A 96 -1.26 -16.80 -5.40
C THR A 96 -0.96 -15.34 -5.07
N CYS A 97 -0.31 -15.10 -3.94
CA CYS A 97 0.06 -13.75 -3.52
C CYS A 97 1.15 -13.18 -4.45
N THR A 98 2.10 -14.01 -4.93
CA THR A 98 3.15 -13.56 -5.88
C THR A 98 2.50 -13.18 -7.20
N ALA A 99 1.59 -14.02 -7.70
CA ALA A 99 0.82 -13.76 -8.90
C ALA A 99 0.01 -12.46 -8.83
N ARG A 100 -0.58 -12.09 -7.68
CA ARG A 100 -1.26 -10.78 -7.52
C ARG A 100 -0.31 -9.61 -7.76
N VAL A 101 0.89 -9.66 -7.19
CA VAL A 101 1.91 -8.62 -7.40
C VAL A 101 2.30 -8.55 -8.87
N LEU A 102 2.56 -9.71 -9.49
CA LEU A 102 2.92 -9.78 -10.92
C LEU A 102 1.79 -9.24 -11.82
N LEU A 103 0.52 -9.55 -11.51
CA LEU A 103 -0.64 -9.03 -12.23
C LEU A 103 -0.69 -7.51 -12.18
N CYS A 104 -0.52 -6.91 -10.99
CA CYS A 104 -0.48 -5.46 -10.84
C CYS A 104 0.66 -4.82 -11.65
N LEU A 105 1.86 -5.42 -11.62
CA LEU A 105 3.01 -4.92 -12.38
C LEU A 105 2.77 -5.02 -13.88
N CYS A 106 2.22 -6.15 -14.36
CA CYS A 106 1.87 -6.35 -15.76
C CYS A 106 0.78 -5.38 -16.24
N GLU A 107 -0.30 -5.19 -15.48
CA GLU A 107 -1.38 -4.23 -15.82
C GLU A 107 -0.87 -2.77 -15.84
N LYS A 108 0.19 -2.47 -15.11
CA LYS A 108 0.85 -1.15 -15.11
C LYS A 108 1.97 -1.01 -16.14
N GLY A 109 2.29 -2.08 -16.88
CA GLY A 109 3.40 -2.09 -17.83
C GLY A 109 4.78 -1.91 -17.19
N LEU A 110 4.91 -2.22 -15.88
CA LEU A 110 6.15 -2.04 -15.14
C LEU A 110 7.07 -3.25 -15.34
N GLN A 111 8.34 -2.99 -15.62
CA GLN A 111 9.36 -4.03 -15.71
C GLN A 111 9.73 -4.55 -14.32
N TYR A 112 9.85 -5.86 -14.20
CA TYR A 112 10.19 -6.54 -12.95
C TYR A 112 11.13 -7.71 -13.19
N GLU A 113 11.85 -8.08 -12.14
CA GLU A 113 12.69 -9.27 -12.05
C GLU A 113 12.11 -10.16 -10.95
N LEU A 114 11.72 -11.39 -11.28
CA LEU A 114 11.23 -12.35 -10.29
C LEU A 114 12.42 -13.11 -9.69
N VAL A 115 12.76 -12.78 -8.45
CA VAL A 115 13.78 -13.48 -7.68
C VAL A 115 13.13 -14.69 -7.00
N GLN A 116 13.41 -15.87 -7.55
CA GLN A 116 12.92 -17.15 -7.02
C GLN A 116 13.38 -17.35 -5.57
N VAL A 117 12.43 -17.67 -4.69
CA VAL A 117 12.71 -18.00 -3.29
C VAL A 117 12.53 -19.50 -3.10
N ASP A 118 13.51 -20.16 -2.51
CA ASP A 118 13.43 -21.58 -2.18
C ASP A 118 12.47 -21.81 -1.00
N VAL A 119 11.22 -22.10 -1.32
CA VAL A 119 10.16 -22.38 -0.33
C VAL A 119 10.28 -23.80 0.23
N GLU A 120 10.84 -24.73 -0.53
CA GLU A 120 10.99 -26.14 -0.20
C GLU A 120 11.89 -26.31 1.03
N ASN A 121 13.01 -25.57 1.08
CA ASN A 121 13.93 -25.54 2.23
C ASN A 121 13.56 -24.51 3.31
N SER A 122 12.33 -23.98 3.26
CA SER A 122 11.82 -22.93 4.15
C SER A 122 12.70 -21.66 4.18
N ALA A 123 13.32 -21.27 3.06
CA ALA A 123 14.20 -20.10 3.01
C ALA A 123 13.47 -18.79 3.36
N GLN A 124 12.16 -18.72 3.15
CA GLN A 124 11.30 -17.62 3.59
C GLN A 124 11.26 -17.43 5.11
N LYS A 125 11.62 -18.47 5.87
CA LYS A 125 11.70 -18.42 7.35
C LYS A 125 13.12 -18.18 7.85
N LYS A 126 14.09 -17.97 6.96
CA LYS A 126 15.52 -17.79 7.29
C LYS A 126 16.00 -16.40 6.84
N PRO A 127 17.01 -15.81 7.50
CA PRO A 127 17.73 -14.66 6.94
C PRO A 127 18.38 -15.05 5.59
N PRO A 128 18.35 -14.21 4.55
CA PRO A 128 17.98 -12.79 4.54
C PRO A 128 16.50 -12.49 4.27
N TYR A 129 15.61 -13.48 4.03
CA TYR A 129 14.21 -13.19 3.70
C TYR A 129 13.46 -12.55 4.88
N LEU A 130 13.77 -12.95 6.12
CA LEU A 130 13.19 -12.35 7.32
C LEU A 130 13.52 -10.86 7.50
N SER A 131 14.64 -10.37 6.94
CA SER A 131 14.93 -8.92 6.97
C SER A 131 14.08 -8.14 5.97
N LEU A 132 13.49 -8.80 4.97
CA LEU A 132 12.57 -8.22 3.99
C LEU A 132 11.10 -8.32 4.45
N ASN A 133 10.72 -9.45 5.06
CA ASN A 133 9.40 -9.67 5.63
C ASN A 133 9.51 -10.36 7.00
N PRO A 134 9.27 -9.66 8.13
CA PRO A 134 9.39 -10.23 9.47
C PRO A 134 8.39 -11.37 9.74
N PHE A 135 7.35 -11.51 8.91
CA PHE A 135 6.35 -12.58 9.04
C PHE A 135 6.73 -13.89 8.31
N GLY A 136 7.79 -13.89 7.49
CA GLY A 136 8.24 -15.09 6.76
C GLY A 136 7.22 -15.69 5.79
N GLN A 137 6.36 -14.85 5.20
CA GLN A 137 5.33 -15.23 4.21
C GLN A 137 5.65 -14.67 2.83
N ILE A 138 5.25 -15.37 1.75
CA ILE A 138 5.50 -14.94 0.37
C ILE A 138 4.20 -14.62 -0.39
N PRO A 139 4.14 -13.46 -1.06
CA PRO A 139 4.72 -12.17 -0.68
C PRO A 139 4.07 -11.64 0.58
N ALA A 140 4.71 -10.65 1.20
CA ALA A 140 4.25 -10.00 2.41
C ALA A 140 2.93 -9.27 2.18
N LEU A 141 1.80 -9.94 2.45
CA LEU A 141 0.47 -9.34 2.55
C LEU A 141 -0.38 -10.20 3.49
N LYS A 142 -0.91 -9.58 4.55
CA LYS A 142 -1.91 -10.21 5.43
C LYS A 142 -3.29 -9.82 4.92
N ASP A 143 -3.85 -10.65 4.05
CA ASP A 143 -5.21 -10.46 3.53
C ASP A 143 -6.21 -11.19 4.43
N GLY A 144 -7.26 -10.49 4.86
CA GLY A 144 -8.29 -10.99 5.77
C GLY A 144 -9.34 -11.88 5.09
N GLY A 145 -9.12 -12.30 3.84
CA GLY A 145 -10.07 -13.10 3.08
C GLY A 145 -9.44 -14.34 2.46
N VAL A 146 -10.13 -15.48 2.59
CA VAL A 146 -10.82 -16.16 1.48
C VAL A 146 -10.97 -17.67 1.76
N LYS A 147 -12.23 -18.16 1.77
CA LYS A 147 -12.62 -19.58 1.91
C LYS A 147 -12.15 -20.46 0.74
N ILE A 148 -11.93 -19.89 -0.45
CA ILE A 148 -11.39 -20.59 -1.64
C ILE A 148 -9.99 -21.16 -1.37
N PHE A 149 -9.17 -20.55 -0.51
CA PHE A 149 -7.88 -21.12 -0.15
C PHE A 149 -8.00 -22.48 0.54
N ALA A 150 -9.03 -22.69 1.38
CA ALA A 150 -9.29 -23.98 2.00
C ALA A 150 -9.63 -25.03 0.95
N LEU A 151 -10.45 -24.69 -0.05
CA LEU A 151 -10.77 -25.57 -1.18
C LEU A 151 -9.54 -25.92 -2.02
N ILE A 152 -8.73 -24.94 -2.42
CA ILE A 152 -7.48 -25.19 -3.17
C ILE A 152 -6.55 -26.10 -2.38
N ARG A 153 -6.44 -25.88 -1.06
CA ARG A 153 -5.62 -26.73 -0.21
C ARG A 153 -6.09 -28.17 -0.22
N GLN A 154 -7.39 -28.39 0.00
CA GLN A 154 -7.96 -29.74 0.04
C GLN A 154 -7.92 -30.42 -1.33
N MET A 155 -8.24 -29.71 -2.41
CA MET A 155 -8.44 -30.31 -3.74
C MET A 155 -7.18 -30.37 -4.59
N ILE A 156 -6.14 -29.58 -4.29
CA ILE A 156 -4.95 -29.47 -5.13
C ILE A 156 -3.68 -29.71 -4.30
N VAL A 157 -3.47 -28.91 -3.26
CA VAL A 157 -2.21 -28.95 -2.48
C VAL A 157 -2.05 -30.27 -1.72
N ASN A 158 -3.10 -30.73 -1.05
CA ASN A 158 -3.08 -31.97 -0.27
C ASN A 158 -2.77 -33.19 -1.18
N PRO A 159 -3.49 -33.40 -2.30
CA PRO A 159 -3.14 -34.46 -3.26
C PRO A 159 -1.71 -34.42 -3.78
N ILE A 160 -1.19 -33.23 -4.11
CA ILE A 160 0.21 -33.06 -4.57
C ILE A 160 1.20 -33.54 -3.49
N ASN A 161 0.87 -33.31 -2.22
CA ASN A 161 1.69 -33.72 -1.08
C ASN A 161 1.40 -35.16 -0.60
N GLY A 162 0.59 -35.94 -1.33
CA GLY A 162 0.20 -37.30 -0.94
C GLY A 162 -0.75 -37.38 0.26
N ILE A 163 -1.41 -36.26 0.61
CA ILE A 163 -2.38 -36.18 1.71
C ILE A 163 -3.79 -36.31 1.12
N ALA A 164 -4.60 -37.22 1.69
CA ALA A 164 -5.98 -37.39 1.27
C ALA A 164 -6.82 -36.12 1.56
N PRO A 165 -7.66 -35.66 0.62
CA PRO A 165 -8.60 -34.56 0.86
C PRO A 165 -9.63 -34.89 1.94
N ASP A 166 -10.04 -33.88 2.71
CA ASP A 166 -11.21 -33.98 3.60
C ASP A 166 -12.48 -33.54 2.87
N GLU A 167 -13.28 -34.52 2.46
CA GLU A 167 -14.51 -34.31 1.71
C GLU A 167 -15.57 -33.50 2.49
N LYS A 168 -15.61 -33.61 3.83
CA LYS A 168 -16.56 -32.84 4.64
C LYS A 168 -16.24 -31.36 4.62
N ILE A 169 -14.94 -31.03 4.72
CA ILE A 169 -14.48 -29.64 4.60
C ILE A 169 -14.76 -29.12 3.19
N ILE A 170 -14.52 -29.92 2.15
CA ILE A 170 -14.81 -29.52 0.77
C ILE A 170 -16.30 -29.20 0.60
N GLU A 171 -17.19 -30.06 1.08
CA GLU A 171 -18.64 -29.86 0.95
C GLU A 171 -19.12 -28.58 1.66
N ILE A 172 -18.71 -28.37 2.91
CA ILE A 172 -19.07 -27.18 3.69
C ILE A 172 -18.55 -25.91 3.00
N GLU A 173 -17.31 -25.91 2.53
CA GLU A 173 -16.73 -24.74 1.89
C GLU A 173 -17.28 -24.48 0.49
N LEU A 174 -17.69 -25.52 -0.24
CA LEU A 174 -18.41 -25.35 -1.51
C LEU A 174 -19.79 -24.73 -1.30
N GLN A 175 -20.53 -25.13 -0.26
CA GLN A 175 -21.81 -24.50 0.09
C GLN A 175 -21.63 -23.03 0.48
N ASN A 176 -20.58 -22.71 1.24
CA ASN A 176 -20.25 -21.33 1.56
C ASN A 176 -19.88 -20.51 0.33
N LEU A 177 -19.07 -21.10 -0.57
CA LEU A 177 -18.66 -20.47 -1.81
C LEU A 177 -19.86 -20.22 -2.72
N ALA A 178 -20.80 -21.17 -2.84
CA ALA A 178 -22.01 -21.02 -3.64
C ALA A 178 -22.76 -19.73 -3.25
N LYS A 179 -23.02 -19.53 -1.96
CA LYS A 179 -23.72 -18.35 -1.44
C LYS A 179 -23.01 -17.03 -1.79
N ILE A 180 -21.67 -17.03 -1.74
CA ILE A 180 -20.87 -15.85 -2.11
C ILE A 180 -20.97 -15.60 -3.62
N LEU A 181 -20.88 -16.67 -4.42
CA LEU A 181 -20.98 -16.56 -5.88
C LEU A 181 -22.38 -16.15 -6.34
N ASP A 182 -23.42 -16.45 -5.58
CA ASP A 182 -24.78 -15.94 -5.85
C ASP A 182 -24.85 -14.42 -5.68
N VAL A 183 -24.20 -13.87 -4.64
CA VAL A 183 -24.07 -12.42 -4.47
C VAL A 183 -23.26 -11.79 -5.62
N TYR A 184 -22.25 -12.49 -6.11
CA TYR A 184 -21.44 -12.01 -7.24
C TYR A 184 -22.25 -12.03 -8.53
N GLU A 185 -23.05 -13.07 -8.76
CA GLU A 185 -23.93 -13.18 -9.91
C GLU A 185 -24.93 -12.02 -9.95
N GLU A 186 -25.57 -11.72 -8.82
CA GLU A 186 -26.48 -10.58 -8.68
C GLU A 186 -25.74 -9.26 -8.97
N ARG A 187 -24.57 -9.04 -8.35
CA ARG A 187 -23.77 -7.84 -8.58
C ARG A 187 -23.34 -7.67 -10.04
N LEU A 188 -22.93 -8.76 -10.69
CA LEU A 188 -22.46 -8.78 -12.08
C LEU A 188 -23.60 -8.75 -13.10
N SER A 189 -24.84 -8.95 -12.66
CA SER A 189 -26.02 -8.72 -13.49
C SER A 189 -26.31 -7.24 -13.69
N GLU A 190 -25.92 -6.40 -12.72
CA GLU A 190 -26.09 -4.94 -12.77
C GLU A 190 -24.86 -4.21 -13.33
N TYR A 191 -23.65 -4.70 -13.03
CA TYR A 191 -22.39 -4.05 -13.38
C TYR A 191 -21.45 -4.98 -14.12
N LYS A 192 -20.63 -4.42 -15.00
CA LYS A 192 -19.66 -5.22 -15.77
C LYS A 192 -18.58 -5.89 -14.90
N TYR A 193 -18.17 -5.22 -13.82
CA TYR A 193 -17.12 -5.67 -12.90
C TYR A 193 -17.61 -5.57 -11.45
N LEU A 194 -16.91 -6.25 -10.52
CA LEU A 194 -17.31 -6.26 -9.11
C LEU A 194 -17.32 -4.84 -8.52
N GLY A 195 -16.35 -4.00 -8.92
CA GLY A 195 -16.22 -2.61 -8.52
C GLY A 195 -17.14 -1.62 -9.23
N GLY A 196 -17.93 -2.05 -10.23
CA GLY A 196 -18.75 -1.16 -11.07
C GLY A 196 -18.44 -1.35 -12.56
N ASP A 197 -18.41 -0.26 -13.32
CA ASP A 197 -18.31 -0.33 -14.80
C ASP A 197 -16.88 -0.46 -15.34
N PHE A 198 -15.87 -0.42 -14.47
CA PHE A 198 -14.45 -0.49 -14.86
C PHE A 198 -13.71 -1.61 -14.14
N TYR A 199 -12.78 -2.23 -14.87
CA TYR A 199 -11.89 -3.25 -14.32
C TYR A 199 -11.03 -2.65 -13.21
N SER A 200 -11.06 -3.28 -12.04
CA SER A 200 -10.46 -2.71 -10.85
C SER A 200 -9.58 -3.72 -10.11
N MET A 201 -8.92 -3.23 -9.06
CA MET A 201 -8.18 -4.07 -8.15
C MET A 201 -9.07 -5.14 -7.49
N ALA A 202 -10.37 -4.86 -7.33
CA ALA A 202 -11.33 -5.83 -6.79
C ALA A 202 -11.47 -7.05 -7.68
N ASP A 203 -11.33 -6.93 -9.01
CA ASP A 203 -11.44 -8.06 -9.94
C ASP A 203 -10.10 -8.79 -10.07
N LEU A 204 -9.00 -8.04 -10.11
CA LEU A 204 -7.64 -8.55 -10.24
C LEU A 204 -7.28 -9.54 -9.12
N HIS A 205 -7.69 -9.25 -7.89
CA HIS A 205 -7.32 -10.04 -6.71
C HIS A 205 -7.90 -11.46 -6.71
N HIS A 206 -8.97 -11.70 -7.46
CA HIS A 206 -9.61 -13.01 -7.56
C HIS A 206 -8.90 -13.94 -8.52
N ILE A 207 -8.19 -13.40 -9.53
CA ILE A 207 -7.61 -14.19 -10.62
C ILE A 207 -6.74 -15.34 -10.09
N PRO A 208 -5.73 -15.13 -9.23
CA PRO A 208 -4.84 -16.24 -8.87
C PRO A 208 -5.55 -17.38 -8.12
N TYR A 209 -6.55 -17.06 -7.31
CA TYR A 209 -7.34 -18.07 -6.60
C TYR A 209 -8.30 -18.80 -7.53
N LEU A 210 -8.99 -18.07 -8.40
CA LEU A 210 -9.92 -18.67 -9.35
C LEU A 210 -9.21 -19.52 -10.40
N VAL A 211 -8.00 -19.15 -10.86
CA VAL A 211 -7.20 -19.99 -11.76
C VAL A 211 -6.99 -21.40 -11.18
N TYR A 212 -6.57 -21.49 -9.93
CA TYR A 212 -6.39 -22.79 -9.27
C TYR A 212 -7.72 -23.50 -9.07
N PHE A 213 -8.73 -22.79 -8.58
CA PHE A 213 -10.05 -23.38 -8.39
C PHE A 213 -10.64 -23.92 -9.70
N MET A 214 -10.46 -23.22 -10.82
CA MET A 214 -10.93 -23.63 -12.15
C MET A 214 -10.17 -24.85 -12.71
N ARG A 215 -8.96 -25.14 -12.21
CA ARG A 215 -8.21 -26.37 -12.50
C ARG A 215 -8.58 -27.54 -11.59
N SER A 216 -9.44 -27.32 -10.60
CA SER A 216 -9.91 -28.35 -9.68
C SER A 216 -10.99 -29.23 -10.34
N SER A 217 -11.53 -30.20 -9.58
CA SER A 217 -12.63 -31.05 -10.04
C SER A 217 -14.01 -30.39 -9.98
N LYS A 218 -14.14 -29.14 -9.49
CA LYS A 218 -15.44 -28.46 -9.28
C LYS A 218 -15.56 -27.07 -9.96
N PRO A 219 -15.07 -26.85 -11.20
CA PRO A 219 -15.17 -25.54 -11.85
C PRO A 219 -16.62 -25.14 -12.16
N SER A 220 -17.52 -26.13 -12.26
CA SER A 220 -18.93 -25.94 -12.61
C SER A 220 -19.67 -24.98 -11.68
N ILE A 221 -19.26 -24.85 -10.42
CA ILE A 221 -19.85 -23.87 -9.49
C ILE A 221 -19.61 -22.42 -9.96
N VAL A 222 -18.53 -22.15 -10.68
CA VAL A 222 -18.31 -20.82 -11.28
C VAL A 222 -19.00 -20.74 -12.63
N THR A 223 -18.81 -21.76 -13.49
CA THR A 223 -19.26 -21.70 -14.89
C THR A 223 -20.76 -21.86 -15.07
N SER A 224 -21.50 -22.38 -14.08
CA SER A 224 -22.96 -22.50 -14.14
C SER A 224 -23.71 -21.17 -13.97
N ARG A 225 -23.02 -20.13 -13.49
CA ARG A 225 -23.55 -18.80 -13.26
C ARG A 225 -23.20 -17.90 -14.45
N PRO A 226 -24.16 -17.46 -15.29
CA PRO A 226 -23.85 -16.84 -16.58
C PRO A 226 -23.07 -15.52 -16.46
N CYS A 227 -23.45 -14.60 -15.57
CA CYS A 227 -22.76 -13.31 -15.43
C CYS A 227 -21.36 -13.51 -14.84
N MET A 228 -21.24 -14.36 -13.82
CA MET A 228 -19.97 -14.75 -13.22
C MET A 228 -19.04 -15.43 -14.23
N ASN A 229 -19.56 -16.34 -15.06
CA ASN A 229 -18.77 -17.03 -16.09
C ASN A 229 -18.31 -16.04 -17.18
N ALA A 230 -19.17 -15.11 -17.60
CA ALA A 230 -18.81 -14.06 -18.54
C ALA A 230 -17.71 -13.14 -17.98
N TRP A 231 -17.87 -12.70 -16.72
CA TRP A 231 -16.85 -11.92 -16.00
C TRP A 231 -15.53 -12.67 -15.88
N TRP A 232 -15.56 -13.96 -15.52
CA TRP A 232 -14.37 -14.79 -15.44
C TRP A 232 -13.65 -14.88 -16.80
N ASN A 233 -14.38 -15.10 -17.88
CA ASN A 233 -13.82 -15.16 -19.22
C ASN A 233 -13.18 -13.83 -19.65
N ASP A 234 -13.80 -12.69 -19.31
CA ASP A 234 -13.25 -11.37 -19.57
C ASP A 234 -11.94 -11.13 -18.79
N ILE A 235 -11.96 -11.27 -17.46
CA ILE A 235 -10.77 -10.93 -16.65
C ILE A 235 -9.61 -11.91 -16.86
N SER A 236 -9.89 -13.17 -17.17
CA SER A 236 -8.86 -14.20 -17.36
C SER A 236 -8.20 -14.14 -18.75
N SER A 237 -8.88 -13.58 -19.75
CA SER A 237 -8.36 -13.43 -21.11
C SER A 237 -7.49 -12.18 -21.31
N ARG A 238 -7.41 -11.29 -20.31
CA ARG A 238 -6.54 -10.10 -20.35
C ARG A 238 -5.08 -10.50 -20.53
N ALA A 239 -4.31 -9.70 -21.28
CA ALA A 239 -2.91 -10.00 -21.56
C ALA A 239 -2.05 -10.19 -20.29
N ALA A 240 -2.27 -9.36 -19.26
CA ALA A 240 -1.59 -9.52 -17.96
C ALA A 240 -1.97 -10.84 -17.28
N SER A 241 -3.25 -11.21 -17.31
CA SER A 241 -3.77 -12.46 -16.77
C SER A 241 -3.15 -13.66 -17.46
N VAL A 242 -3.20 -13.72 -18.79
CA VAL A 242 -2.60 -14.81 -19.59
C VAL A 242 -1.12 -14.97 -19.24
N LYS A 243 -0.36 -13.87 -19.26
CA LYS A 243 1.08 -13.88 -18.96
C LYS A 243 1.38 -14.41 -17.54
N VAL A 244 0.63 -14.00 -16.53
CA VAL A 244 0.88 -14.46 -15.15
C VAL A 244 0.40 -15.89 -14.95
N VAL A 245 -0.72 -16.29 -15.55
CA VAL A 245 -1.26 -17.65 -15.46
C VAL A 245 -0.31 -18.69 -16.07
N GLU A 246 0.41 -18.34 -17.13
CA GLU A 246 1.48 -19.18 -17.70
C GLU A 246 2.62 -19.46 -16.71
N LEU A 247 2.89 -18.53 -15.80
CA LEU A 247 3.89 -18.69 -14.75
C LEU A 247 3.38 -19.53 -13.58
N MET A 248 2.07 -19.57 -13.35
CA MET A 248 1.42 -20.31 -12.25
C MET A 248 1.25 -21.82 -12.56
N LYS A 249 2.26 -22.50 -13.10
CA LYS A 249 2.21 -23.95 -13.33
C LYS A 249 2.51 -24.70 -12.03
N LEU A 250 1.74 -25.76 -11.76
CA LEU A 250 1.95 -26.66 -10.63
C LEU A 250 2.87 -27.80 -11.04
#